data_AF-A0A4Q2UGF4-F1
#
_entry.id   AF-A0A4Q2UGF4-F1
#
_cell.length_a   1.000
_cell.length_b   1.000
_cell.length_c   1.000
_cell.angle_alpha   90.00
_cell.angle_beta   90.00
_cell.angle_gamma   90.00
#
_symmetry.space_group_name_H-M   'P 1'
#
loop_
_entity.id
_entity.type
_entity.pdbx_description
1 polymer ?
#
loop_
_entity_poly.entity_id
_entity_poly.type
_entity_poly.pdbx_seq_one_letter_code
_entity_poly.pdbx_strand_id
1 'polypeptide(L)'
;MYHGHKKRRFGRTAEHRKAMFSNMCANLIHHEQIVTTLPKAKDLRPVVEKLVTLGKRGDLHARRMAMAEIRQAAVVKKLFDVIGPRYKDRQGGYCRVLKAGFRYGDDAPMAVIEFVDRDVDAKGSSLGKYTASPETDAA
;
A
#
# COMPACT_ATOMS: atom_id res chain seq x y z
N MET A 1 -1.88 -0.04 32.44
CA MET A 1 -0.62 0.07 31.66
C MET A 1 -0.78 -0.60 30.30
N TYR A 2 -0.18 -0.06 29.23
CA TYR A 2 -0.19 -0.65 27.86
C TYR A 2 1.18 -1.28 27.53
N HIS A 3 1.66 -2.17 28.39
CA HIS A 3 2.99 -2.80 28.25
C HIS A 3 2.98 -3.88 27.16
N GLY A 4 4.05 -4.00 26.36
CA GLY A 4 4.25 -5.08 25.38
C GLY A 4 3.47 -4.96 24.07
N HIS A 5 2.59 -3.97 23.95
CA HIS A 5 1.79 -3.78 22.75
C HIS A 5 2.45 -2.82 21.76
N LYS A 6 2.86 -3.34 20.59
CA LYS A 6 3.56 -2.57 19.55
C LYS A 6 2.65 -1.75 18.61
N LYS A 7 1.36 -2.09 18.51
CA LYS A 7 0.43 -1.51 17.51
C LYS A 7 -0.50 -0.49 18.16
N ARG A 8 -0.80 0.61 17.46
CA ARG A 8 -1.78 1.61 17.94
C ARG A 8 -3.22 1.10 17.76
N ARG A 9 -4.09 1.49 18.70
CA ARG A 9 -5.53 1.12 18.66
C ARG A 9 -6.40 2.06 17.80
N PHE A 10 -5.94 3.28 17.52
CA PHE A 10 -6.66 4.28 16.71
C PHE A 10 -8.11 4.56 17.15
N GLY A 11 -8.45 4.35 18.42
CA GLY A 11 -9.83 4.45 18.91
C GLY A 11 -10.81 3.51 18.21
N ARG A 12 -10.34 2.39 17.65
CA ARG A 12 -11.14 1.43 16.85
C ARG A 12 -11.06 0.03 17.43
N THR A 13 -12.09 -0.78 17.18
CA THR A 13 -12.08 -2.24 17.44
C THR A 13 -11.02 -2.94 16.57
N ALA A 14 -10.68 -4.18 16.91
CA ALA A 14 -9.69 -4.95 16.14
C ALA A 14 -10.14 -5.20 14.69
N GLU A 15 -11.41 -5.54 14.50
CA GLU A 15 -12.02 -5.79 13.20
C GLU A 15 -11.99 -4.55 12.31
N HIS A 16 -12.43 -3.40 12.85
CA HIS A 16 -12.40 -2.14 12.11
C HIS A 16 -10.95 -1.75 11.77
N ARG A 17 -9.98 -1.94 12.67
CA ARG A 17 -8.57 -1.71 12.32
C ARG A 17 -8.10 -2.58 11.17
N LYS A 18 -8.47 -3.87 11.14
CA LYS A 18 -8.11 -4.78 10.06
C LYS A 18 -8.70 -4.31 8.72
N ALA A 19 -10.00 -3.97 8.70
CA ALA A 19 -10.66 -3.45 7.52
C ALA A 19 -10.05 -2.11 7.05
N MET A 20 -9.74 -1.20 7.98
CA MET A 20 -9.09 0.08 7.69
C MET A 20 -7.74 -0.13 6.99
N PHE A 21 -6.88 -1.00 7.53
CA PHE A 21 -5.58 -1.29 6.92
C PHE A 21 -5.72 -2.02 5.59
N SER A 22 -6.64 -2.97 5.46
CA SER A 22 -6.94 -3.65 4.19
C SER A 22 -7.29 -2.64 3.08
N ASN A 23 -8.20 -1.70 3.36
CA ASN A 23 -8.59 -0.66 2.42
C ASN A 23 -7.43 0.31 2.11
N MET A 24 -6.64 0.70 3.11
CA MET A 24 -5.49 1.57 2.90
C MET A 24 -4.38 0.89 2.07
N CYS A 25 -4.12 -0.39 2.29
CA CYS A 25 -3.22 -1.19 1.45
C CYS A 25 -3.74 -1.24 0.02
N ALA A 26 -5.05 -1.48 -0.16
CA ALA A 26 -5.66 -1.54 -1.48
C ALA A 26 -5.47 -0.22 -2.25
N ASN A 27 -5.78 0.90 -1.60
CA ASN A 27 -5.65 2.23 -2.17
C ASN A 27 -4.18 2.59 -2.48
N LEU A 28 -3.24 2.22 -1.59
CA LEU A 28 -1.82 2.47 -1.83
C LEU A 28 -1.28 1.62 -3.00
N ILE A 29 -1.65 0.35 -3.11
CA ILE A 29 -1.25 -0.48 -4.27
C ILE A 29 -1.85 0.10 -5.55
N HIS A 30 -3.11 0.48 -5.52
CA HIS A 30 -3.81 1.03 -6.67
C HIS A 30 -3.21 2.35 -7.17
N HIS A 31 -3.10 3.36 -6.29
CA HIS A 31 -2.69 4.71 -6.67
C HIS A 31 -1.20 5.00 -6.48
N GLU A 32 -0.46 4.07 -5.87
CA GLU A 32 0.97 4.14 -5.55
C GLU A 32 1.42 5.29 -4.63
N GLN A 33 0.50 6.18 -4.28
CA GLN A 33 0.64 7.25 -3.30
C GLN A 33 -0.72 7.55 -2.66
N ILE A 34 -0.75 7.67 -1.33
CA ILE A 34 -1.93 8.15 -0.60
C ILE A 34 -1.52 9.15 0.49
N VAL A 35 -2.45 10.02 0.88
CA VAL A 35 -2.28 10.96 1.99
C VAL A 35 -3.13 10.52 3.16
N THR A 36 -2.54 10.47 4.36
CA THR A 36 -3.23 10.04 5.58
C THR A 36 -2.58 10.66 6.81
N THR A 37 -3.09 10.38 8.00
CA THR A 37 -2.46 10.83 9.26
C THR A 37 -1.14 10.09 9.48
N LEU A 38 -0.11 10.78 9.95
CA LEU A 38 1.23 10.25 10.18
C LEU A 38 1.26 8.93 10.99
N PRO A 39 0.49 8.75 12.07
CA PRO A 39 0.49 7.49 12.81
C PRO A 39 -0.05 6.31 11.97
N LYS A 40 -1.07 6.54 11.14
CA LYS A 40 -1.61 5.50 10.22
C LYS A 40 -0.60 5.17 9.12
N ALA A 41 0.06 6.17 8.54
CA ALA A 41 1.10 5.95 7.53
C ALA A 41 2.24 5.08 8.08
N LYS A 42 2.73 5.38 9.30
CA LYS A 42 3.78 4.60 9.97
C LYS A 42 3.36 3.15 10.22
N ASP A 43 2.13 2.92 10.67
CA ASP A 43 1.63 1.58 10.95
C ASP A 43 1.18 0.81 9.70
N LEU A 44 0.92 1.50 8.59
CA LEU A 44 0.61 0.89 7.29
C LEU A 44 1.84 0.26 6.64
N ARG A 45 3.02 0.89 6.74
CA ARG A 45 4.29 0.41 6.15
C ARG A 45 4.54 -1.09 6.36
N PRO A 46 4.57 -1.63 7.60
CA PRO A 46 4.87 -3.05 7.81
C PRO A 46 3.80 -4.00 7.25
N VAL A 47 2.58 -3.52 6.99
CA VAL A 47 1.52 -4.32 6.37
C VAL A 47 1.74 -4.39 4.86
N VAL A 48 1.98 -3.25 4.23
CA VAL A 48 2.19 -3.15 2.78
C VAL A 48 3.50 -3.78 2.35
N GLU A 49 4.58 -3.60 3.11
CA GLU A 49 5.88 -4.21 2.77
C GLU A 49 5.81 -5.75 2.77
N LYS A 50 5.00 -6.35 3.66
CA LYS A 50 4.75 -7.80 3.64
C LYS A 50 3.98 -8.22 2.40
N LEU A 51 2.99 -7.44 1.96
CA LEU A 51 2.25 -7.71 0.73
C LEU A 51 3.17 -7.63 -0.50
N VAL A 52 4.06 -6.65 -0.57
CA VAL A 52 5.06 -6.57 -1.65
C VAL A 52 5.98 -7.79 -1.64
N THR A 53 6.44 -8.23 -0.48
CA THR A 53 7.25 -9.45 -0.35
C THR A 53 6.49 -10.69 -0.84
N LEU A 54 5.18 -10.79 -0.60
CA LEU A 54 4.35 -11.85 -1.21
C LEU A 54 4.26 -11.69 -2.73
N GLY A 55 4.07 -10.47 -3.23
CA GLY A 55 4.06 -10.14 -4.65
C GLY A 55 5.33 -10.60 -5.37
N LYS A 56 6.50 -10.39 -4.74
CA LYS A 56 7.80 -10.86 -5.24
C LYS A 56 7.91 -12.37 -5.34
N ARG A 57 7.27 -13.11 -4.41
CA ARG A 57 7.33 -14.59 -4.38
C ARG A 57 6.53 -15.24 -5.50
N GLY A 58 5.43 -14.61 -5.94
CA GLY A 58 4.72 -14.99 -7.17
C GLY A 58 3.85 -16.26 -7.11
N ASP A 59 4.02 -17.14 -6.12
CA ASP A 59 3.31 -18.43 -6.06
C ASP A 59 1.80 -18.33 -5.77
N LEU A 60 1.07 -19.41 -6.06
CA LEU A 60 -0.38 -19.51 -5.84
C LEU A 60 -0.76 -19.28 -4.37
N HIS A 61 0.07 -19.77 -3.45
CA HIS A 61 -0.17 -19.61 -2.02
C HIS A 61 -0.05 -18.14 -1.58
N ALA A 62 0.91 -17.39 -2.12
CA ALA A 62 1.11 -15.97 -1.90
C ALA A 62 -0.07 -15.18 -2.45
N ARG A 63 -0.54 -15.51 -3.66
CA ARG A 63 -1.74 -14.90 -4.25
C ARG A 63 -2.98 -15.11 -3.38
N ARG A 64 -3.18 -16.32 -2.84
CA ARG A 64 -4.29 -16.63 -1.90
C ARG A 64 -4.17 -15.84 -0.59
N MET A 65 -2.98 -15.73 -0.01
CA MET A 65 -2.76 -14.92 1.20
C MET A 65 -3.03 -13.43 0.96
N ALA A 66 -2.54 -12.88 -0.15
CA ALA A 66 -2.79 -11.49 -0.51
C ALA A 66 -4.29 -11.22 -0.74
N MET A 67 -4.99 -12.15 -1.39
CA MET A 67 -6.43 -12.06 -1.62
C MET A 67 -7.24 -12.10 -0.31
N ALA A 68 -6.82 -12.91 0.67
CA ALA A 68 -7.47 -12.96 1.98
C ALA A 68 -7.36 -11.63 2.75
N GLU A 69 -6.26 -10.89 2.57
CA GLU A 69 -6.02 -9.62 3.24
C GLU A 69 -6.63 -8.42 2.50
N ILE A 70 -6.45 -8.31 1.17
CA ILE A 70 -6.90 -7.15 0.37
C ILE A 70 -8.35 -7.27 -0.10
N ARG A 71 -8.81 -8.50 -0.39
CA ARG A 71 -10.17 -8.81 -0.87
C ARG A 71 -10.59 -8.16 -2.19
N GLN A 72 -9.64 -7.62 -2.96
CA GLN A 72 -9.90 -6.99 -4.27
C GLN A 72 -9.00 -7.61 -5.34
N ALA A 73 -9.61 -8.34 -6.27
CA ALA A 73 -8.87 -9.11 -7.29
C ALA A 73 -8.01 -8.22 -8.19
N ALA A 74 -8.52 -7.07 -8.63
CA ALA A 74 -7.78 -6.14 -9.50
C ALA A 74 -6.51 -5.59 -8.84
N VAL A 75 -6.58 -5.27 -7.55
CA VAL A 75 -5.42 -4.77 -6.80
C VAL A 75 -4.40 -5.88 -6.54
N VAL A 76 -4.87 -7.09 -6.22
CA VAL A 76 -3.99 -8.26 -6.09
C VAL A 76 -3.31 -8.54 -7.43
N LYS A 77 -4.02 -8.46 -8.56
CA LYS A 77 -3.42 -8.59 -9.89
C LYS A 77 -2.29 -7.58 -10.08
N LYS A 78 -2.50 -6.28 -9.80
CA LYS A 78 -1.43 -5.28 -9.88
C LYS A 78 -0.25 -5.58 -8.96
N LEU A 79 -0.52 -6.02 -7.74
CA LEU A 79 0.53 -6.35 -6.76
C LEU A 79 1.50 -7.40 -7.32
N PHE A 80 1.00 -8.43 -8.00
CA PHE A 80 1.83 -9.51 -8.52
C PHE A 80 2.37 -9.25 -9.94
N ASP A 81 1.62 -8.55 -10.78
CA ASP A 81 1.99 -8.37 -12.19
C ASP A 81 2.88 -7.13 -12.39
N VAL A 82 2.75 -6.11 -11.54
CA VAL A 82 3.46 -4.82 -11.68
C VAL A 82 4.38 -4.56 -10.50
N ILE A 83 3.85 -4.50 -9.27
CA ILE A 83 4.61 -4.06 -8.09
C ILE A 83 5.67 -5.10 -7.68
N GLY A 84 5.31 -6.39 -7.65
CA GLY A 84 6.21 -7.48 -7.31
C GLY A 84 7.47 -7.52 -8.18
N PRO A 85 7.32 -7.59 -9.53
CA PRO A 85 8.45 -7.53 -10.46
C PRO A 85 9.28 -6.25 -10.31
N ARG A 86 8.63 -5.09 -10.16
CA ARG A 86 9.33 -3.80 -9.99
C ARG A 86 10.29 -3.79 -8.80
N TYR A 87 9.94 -4.48 -7.71
CA TYR A 87 10.76 -4.54 -6.49
C TYR A 87 11.54 -5.84 -6.32
N LYS A 88 11.72 -6.64 -7.38
CA LYS A 88 12.36 -7.97 -7.32
C LYS A 88 13.75 -7.90 -6.67
N ASP A 89 14.56 -6.92 -7.04
CA ASP A 89 15.96 -6.82 -6.58
C ASP A 89 16.12 -6.02 -5.28
N ARG A 90 15.08 -5.29 -4.84
CA ARG A 90 15.11 -4.48 -3.61
C ARG A 90 14.87 -5.34 -2.36
N GLN A 91 15.79 -5.34 -1.41
CA GLN A 91 15.64 -6.05 -0.13
C GLN A 91 14.93 -5.19 0.94
N GLY A 92 13.61 -5.03 0.82
CA GLY A 92 12.79 -4.28 1.78
C GLY A 92 12.81 -2.76 1.56
N GLY A 93 12.10 -2.02 2.41
CA GLY A 93 12.01 -0.56 2.29
C GLY A 93 11.31 -0.09 1.02
N TYR A 94 10.21 -0.74 0.63
CA TYR A 94 9.47 -0.44 -0.59
C TYR A 94 8.65 0.85 -0.51
N CYS A 95 8.34 1.32 0.71
CA CYS A 95 7.52 2.49 0.95
C CYS A 95 8.30 3.60 1.65
N ARG A 96 8.02 4.84 1.27
CA ARG A 96 8.49 6.06 1.94
C ARG A 96 7.32 6.78 2.61
N VAL A 97 7.58 7.37 3.78
CA VAL A 97 6.62 8.24 4.48
C VAL A 97 7.21 9.64 4.60
N LEU A 98 6.54 10.61 4.01
CA LEU A 98 6.90 12.02 4.02
C LEU A 98 5.90 12.77 4.90
N LYS A 99 6.36 13.62 5.82
CA LYS A 99 5.46 14.47 6.61
C LYS A 99 4.81 15.51 5.69
N ALA A 100 3.53 15.78 5.91
CA ALA A 100 2.72 16.64 5.05
C ALA A 100 1.94 17.69 5.85
N GLY A 101 2.61 18.33 6.81
CA GLY A 101 2.01 19.34 7.67
C GLY A 101 0.92 18.80 8.58
N PHE A 102 -0.05 19.65 8.91
CA PHE A 102 -1.17 19.35 9.80
C PHE A 102 -2.49 19.60 9.08
N ARG A 103 -3.51 18.82 9.44
CA ARG A 103 -4.84 18.94 8.87
C ARG A 103 -5.60 20.11 9.49
N TYR A 104 -6.25 20.91 8.65
CA TYR A 104 -7.13 21.98 9.10
C TYR A 104 -8.31 21.43 9.92
N GLY A 105 -8.61 22.08 11.05
CA GLY A 105 -9.73 21.77 11.93
C GLY A 105 -9.39 20.94 13.16
N ASP A 106 -8.59 19.88 13.02
CA ASP A 106 -8.22 19.00 14.14
C ASP A 106 -6.72 18.90 14.42
N ASP A 107 -5.90 19.69 13.71
CA ASP A 107 -4.44 19.75 13.80
C ASP A 107 -3.78 18.36 13.77
N ALA A 108 -4.39 17.41 13.06
CA ALA A 108 -3.84 16.07 12.98
C ALA A 108 -2.58 16.08 12.09
N PRO A 109 -1.43 15.52 12.54
CA PRO A 109 -0.23 15.47 11.73
C PRO A 109 -0.46 14.55 10.53
N MET A 110 -0.25 15.09 9.34
CA MET A 110 -0.47 14.40 8.07
C MET A 110 0.84 13.86 7.49
N ALA A 111 0.71 12.87 6.62
CA ALA A 111 1.81 12.27 5.89
C ALA A 111 1.37 11.73 4.54
N VAL A 112 2.23 11.88 3.55
CA VAL A 112 2.15 11.14 2.28
C VAL A 112 2.88 9.81 2.50
N ILE A 113 2.23 8.70 2.17
CA ILE A 113 2.89 7.40 2.04
C ILE A 113 2.85 6.96 0.58
N GLU A 114 4.00 6.55 0.06
CA GLU A 114 4.17 6.22 -1.34
C GLU A 114 5.16 5.08 -1.56
N PHE A 115 5.07 4.41 -2.70
CA PHE A 115 6.11 3.51 -3.18
C PHE A 115 7.35 4.32 -3.61
N VAL A 116 8.54 3.79 -3.31
CA VAL A 116 9.81 4.49 -3.61
C VAL A 116 9.99 4.71 -5.12
N ASP A 117 9.74 3.67 -5.90
CA ASP A 117 9.83 3.65 -7.36
C ASP A 117 8.40 3.68 -7.95
N ARG A 118 7.58 4.65 -7.51
CA ARG A 118 6.18 4.75 -7.94
C ARG A 118 6.04 5.24 -9.38
N ASP A 119 4.95 4.82 -10.01
CA ASP A 119 4.39 5.45 -11.19
C ASP A 119 3.70 6.76 -10.76
N VAL A 120 4.02 7.86 -11.45
CA VAL A 120 3.47 9.18 -11.13
C VAL A 120 2.04 9.35 -11.61
N ASP A 121 1.66 8.65 -12.67
CA ASP A 121 0.35 8.76 -13.33
C ASP A 121 -0.71 7.88 -12.66
N ALA A 122 -0.29 6.91 -11.84
CA ALA A 122 -1.20 6.07 -11.06
C ALA A 122 -2.03 6.87 -10.02
N LYS A 123 -1.59 8.07 -9.64
CA LYS A 123 -2.29 8.89 -8.65
C LYS A 123 -3.60 9.42 -9.24
N GLY A 124 -4.72 9.02 -8.64
CA GLY A 124 -6.06 9.45 -9.07
C GLY A 124 -6.64 8.68 -10.25
N SER A 125 -5.94 7.64 -10.74
CA SER A 125 -6.50 6.71 -11.74
C SER A 125 -7.73 5.99 -11.18
N SER A 126 -8.73 5.70 -12.01
CA SER A 126 -9.81 4.77 -11.65
C SER A 126 -9.35 3.31 -11.85
N LEU A 127 -9.88 2.36 -11.07
CA LEU A 127 -9.57 0.91 -11.08
C LEU A 127 -9.64 0.19 -12.45
N GLY A 128 -10.10 0.88 -13.51
CA GLY A 128 -10.31 0.34 -14.85
C GLY A 128 -9.22 0.59 -15.89
N LYS A 129 -8.08 1.23 -15.57
CA LYS A 129 -6.98 1.41 -16.53
C LYS A 129 -5.63 1.02 -15.93
N TYR A 130 -5.35 -0.28 -15.91
CA TYR A 130 -3.97 -0.75 -15.91
C TYR A 130 -3.51 -0.82 -17.35
N THR A 131 -3.05 0.31 -17.89
CA THR A 131 -2.26 0.27 -19.11
C THR A 131 -0.94 -0.41 -18.72
N ALA A 132 -0.76 -1.66 -19.15
CA ALA A 132 0.59 -2.15 -19.39
C ALA A 132 1.26 -1.09 -20.28
N SER A 133 2.52 -0.77 -20.00
CA SER A 133 3.30 0.24 -20.70
C SER A 133 3.00 0.24 -22.21
N PRO A 134 2.91 1.40 -22.88
CA PRO A 134 2.79 1.41 -24.33
C PRO A 134 3.94 0.57 -24.88
N GLU A 135 3.62 -0.47 -25.64
CA GLU A 135 4.60 -1.11 -26.49
C GLU A 135 5.26 0.03 -27.27
N THR A 136 6.58 0.15 -27.14
CA THR A 136 7.36 1.01 -28.01
C THR A 136 7.08 0.54 -29.43
N ASP A 137 6.26 1.29 -30.17
CA ASP A 137 6.17 1.18 -31.61
C ASP A 137 7.56 1.48 -32.16
N ALA A 138 8.32 0.41 -32.41
CA ALA A 138 9.51 0.44 -33.20
C ALA A 138 9.08 0.69 -34.65
N ALA A 139 9.45 1.86 -35.16
CA ALA A 139 9.57 2.17 -36.58
C ALA A 139 10.84 3.01 -36.79
#